data_AF-A0A6G0VV70-F1
#
_entry.id   AF-A0A6G0VV70-F1
#
_cell.length_a   1.000
_cell.length_b   1.000
_cell.length_c   1.000
_cell.angle_alpha   90.00
_cell.angle_beta   90.00
_cell.angle_gamma   90.00
#
_symmetry.space_group_name_H-M   'P 1'
#
loop_
_entity.id
_entity.type
_entity.pdbx_description
1 polymer ?
#
loop_
_entity_poly.entity_id
_entity_poly.type
_entity_poly.pdbx_seq_one_letter_code
_entity_poly.pdbx_strand_id
1 'polypeptide(L)'
;MSCTLPLSRKLQSPTFDISEAQSLILSALTVLTNQRNEIDFKDIFKKSEDMANKFNIEVNISRIANKQRNCLNISSESNTAESYYRIYVYNPFLDSLLSEIKYRFETKNTNILNLEGFIPKYCNTNEVSKMLDAALLFTTDLPGTFDELKGELKT
;
A
#
# COMPACT_ATOMS: atom_id res chain seq x y z
N MET A 1 -2.50 -11.16 9.10
CA MET A 1 -1.69 -10.27 8.25
C MET A 1 -0.29 -10.11 8.82
N SER A 2 0.54 -11.16 8.73
CA SER A 2 1.96 -11.12 9.13
C SER A 2 2.85 -10.48 8.07
N CYS A 3 2.35 -10.32 6.85
CA CYS A 3 3.08 -9.82 5.67
C CYS A 3 3.40 -8.33 5.78
N THR A 4 2.52 -7.52 6.38
CA THR A 4 2.72 -6.06 6.54
C THR A 4 3.53 -5.71 7.79
N LEU A 5 3.61 -6.60 8.77
CA LEU A 5 4.38 -6.40 10.01
C LEU A 5 5.87 -6.08 9.77
N PRO A 6 6.64 -6.82 8.96
CA PRO A 6 8.04 -6.50 8.70
C PRO A 6 8.19 -5.14 7.99
N LEU A 7 7.26 -4.81 7.10
CA LEU A 7 7.22 -3.51 6.44
C LEU A 7 7.00 -2.38 7.47
N SER A 8 5.98 -2.50 8.32
CA SER A 8 5.71 -1.50 9.37
C SER A 8 6.89 -1.32 10.31
N ARG A 9 7.56 -2.41 10.71
CA ARG A 9 8.76 -2.33 11.57
C ARG A 9 9.93 -1.64 10.89
N LYS A 10 10.17 -1.93 9.61
CA LYS A 10 11.21 -1.23 8.84
C LYS A 10 10.90 0.25 8.68
N LEU A 11 9.66 0.59 8.31
CA LEU A 11 9.21 1.98 8.13
C LEU A 11 9.27 2.81 9.42
N GLN A 12 9.20 2.18 10.59
CA GLN A 12 9.29 2.84 11.88
C GLN A 12 10.72 2.91 12.44
N SER A 13 11.72 2.36 11.72
CA SER A 13 13.11 2.43 12.17
C SER A 13 13.65 3.86 12.02
N PRO A 14 14.36 4.39 13.02
CA PRO A 14 14.82 5.78 13.03
C PRO A 14 15.89 6.09 11.97
N THR A 15 16.58 5.07 11.46
CA THR A 15 17.66 5.22 10.47
C THR A 15 17.24 4.77 9.07
N PHE A 16 15.94 4.63 8.82
CA PHE A 16 15.47 4.02 7.59
C PHE A 16 15.49 5.00 6.42
N ASP A 17 16.11 4.56 5.32
CA ASP A 17 16.19 5.35 4.09
C ASP A 17 14.81 5.42 3.42
N ILE A 18 14.35 6.64 3.12
CA ILE A 18 13.01 6.87 2.59
C ILE A 18 12.88 6.34 1.16
N SER A 19 13.98 6.30 0.40
CA SER A 19 13.98 5.74 -0.95
C SER A 19 13.96 4.22 -0.93
N GLU A 20 14.65 3.60 0.03
CA GLU A 20 14.50 2.17 0.31
C GLU A 20 13.05 1.86 0.75
N ALA A 21 12.45 2.73 1.56
CA ALA A 21 11.06 2.61 1.99
C ALA A 21 10.08 2.54 0.81
N GLN A 22 10.24 3.44 -0.15
CA GLN A 22 9.40 3.47 -1.35
C GLN A 22 9.49 2.16 -2.12
N SER A 23 10.70 1.60 -2.28
CA SER A 23 10.90 0.32 -2.96
C SER A 23 10.18 -0.84 -2.24
N LEU A 24 10.23 -0.87 -0.91
CA LEU A 24 9.56 -1.90 -0.11
C LEU A 24 8.05 -1.77 -0.16
N ILE A 25 7.53 -0.55 -0.21
CA ILE A 25 6.09 -0.30 -0.35
C ILE A 25 5.59 -0.78 -1.71
N LEU A 26 6.34 -0.53 -2.79
CA LEU A 26 6.01 -1.04 -4.12
C LEU A 26 6.02 -2.57 -4.14
N SER A 27 7.00 -3.20 -3.47
CA SER A 27 7.03 -4.66 -3.31
C SER A 27 5.86 -5.20 -2.48
N ALA A 28 5.45 -4.49 -1.44
CA ALA A 28 4.29 -4.89 -0.65
C ALA A 28 2.99 -4.77 -1.45
N LEU A 29 2.86 -3.73 -2.28
CA LEU A 29 1.74 -3.57 -3.19
C LEU A 29 1.65 -4.74 -4.18
N THR A 30 2.77 -5.14 -4.79
CA THR A 30 2.77 -6.28 -5.73
C THR A 30 2.37 -7.58 -5.05
N VAL A 31 2.88 -7.84 -3.84
CA VAL A 31 2.49 -9.03 -3.05
C VAL A 31 1.00 -8.99 -2.71
N LEU A 32 0.47 -7.87 -2.23
CA LEU A 32 -0.95 -7.74 -1.89
C LEU A 32 -1.86 -7.87 -3.12
N THR A 33 -1.46 -7.37 -4.28
CA THR A 33 -2.20 -7.58 -5.53
C THR A 33 -2.17 -9.03 -5.99
N ASN A 34 -1.07 -9.75 -5.78
CA ASN A 34 -0.99 -11.17 -6.10
C ASN A 34 -1.89 -11.99 -5.17
N GLN A 35 -1.88 -11.68 -3.86
CA GLN A 35 -2.77 -12.31 -2.89
C GLN A 35 -4.26 -12.13 -3.23
N ARG A 36 -4.61 -11.01 -3.87
CA ARG A 36 -5.98 -10.76 -4.34
C ARG A 36 -6.40 -11.69 -5.48
N ASN A 37 -5.45 -12.10 -6.31
CA ASN A 37 -5.65 -12.96 -7.48
C ASN A 37 -5.47 -14.45 -7.17
N GLU A 38 -4.78 -14.78 -6.08
CA GLU A 38 -4.48 -16.15 -5.65
C GLU A 38 -5.54 -16.73 -4.68
N ILE A 39 -5.52 -18.07 -4.52
CA ILE A 39 -6.49 -18.88 -3.76
C ILE A 39 -6.13 -18.99 -2.26
N ASP A 40 -5.11 -18.27 -1.80
CA ASP A 40 -4.57 -18.30 -0.42
C ASP A 40 -5.60 -18.03 0.69
N PHE A 41 -6.78 -17.51 0.34
CA PHE A 41 -7.89 -17.37 1.26
C PHE A 41 -8.29 -18.69 1.94
N LYS A 42 -8.10 -19.85 1.31
CA LYS A 42 -8.45 -21.16 1.88
C LYS A 42 -7.77 -21.42 3.22
N ASP A 43 -6.48 -21.15 3.31
CA ASP A 43 -5.71 -21.38 4.54
C ASP A 43 -6.10 -20.39 5.64
N ILE A 44 -6.44 -19.17 5.26
CA ILE A 44 -6.94 -18.13 6.18
C ILE A 44 -8.31 -18.55 6.73
N PHE A 45 -9.19 -19.03 5.85
CA PHE A 45 -10.52 -19.50 6.21
C PHE A 45 -10.43 -20.71 7.15
N LYS A 46 -9.62 -21.71 6.82
CA LYS A 46 -9.41 -22.91 7.65
C LYS A 46 -8.90 -22.56 9.06
N LYS A 47 -7.90 -21.68 9.17
CA LYS A 47 -7.42 -21.21 10.48
C LYS A 47 -8.50 -20.50 11.30
N SER A 48 -9.38 -19.76 10.62
CA SER A 48 -10.49 -19.06 11.25
C SER A 48 -11.56 -20.04 11.73
N GLU A 49 -11.86 -21.06 10.91
CA GLU A 49 -12.76 -22.16 11.24
C GLU A 49 -12.24 -23.01 12.41
N ASP A 50 -10.95 -23.40 12.40
CA ASP A 50 -10.30 -24.10 13.51
C ASP A 50 -10.39 -23.30 14.82
N MET A 51 -10.26 -21.96 14.74
CA MET A 51 -10.40 -21.09 15.90
C MET A 51 -11.84 -21.01 16.39
N ALA A 52 -12.83 -20.91 15.49
CA ALA A 52 -14.25 -20.89 15.83
C ALA A 52 -14.69 -22.22 16.48
N ASN A 53 -14.22 -23.35 15.94
CA ASN A 53 -14.46 -24.69 16.46
C ASN A 53 -13.95 -24.87 17.89
N LYS A 54 -12.81 -24.27 18.26
CA LYS A 54 -12.30 -24.28 19.65
C LYS A 54 -13.27 -23.66 20.66
N PHE A 55 -14.11 -22.73 20.21
CA PHE A 55 -15.13 -22.08 21.03
C PHE A 55 -16.53 -22.64 20.79
N ASN A 56 -16.67 -23.76 20.06
CA ASN A 56 -17.95 -24.33 19.63
C ASN A 56 -18.84 -23.32 18.88
N ILE A 57 -18.23 -22.46 18.05
CA ILE A 57 -18.93 -21.50 17.20
C ILE A 57 -18.96 -22.06 15.78
N GLU A 58 -20.15 -22.28 15.21
CA GLU A 58 -20.30 -22.66 13.82
C GLU A 58 -20.08 -21.47 12.87
N VAL A 59 -19.28 -21.68 11.83
CA VAL A 59 -19.04 -20.69 10.77
C VAL A 59 -20.12 -20.82 9.71
N ASN A 60 -21.23 -20.09 9.90
CA ASN A 60 -22.35 -20.06 8.97
C ASN A 60 -22.38 -18.78 8.14
N ILE A 61 -23.00 -18.86 6.95
CA ILE A 61 -23.24 -17.69 6.11
C ILE A 61 -24.24 -16.77 6.82
N SER A 62 -23.87 -15.51 7.05
CA SER A 62 -24.79 -14.50 7.57
C SER A 62 -26.00 -14.35 6.65
N ARG A 63 -27.18 -14.08 7.24
CA ARG A 63 -28.46 -13.94 6.52
C ARG A 63 -28.31 -13.14 5.21
N ILE A 64 -28.52 -13.80 4.08
CA ILE A 64 -28.55 -13.15 2.76
C ILE A 64 -29.87 -12.39 2.66
N ALA A 65 -29.80 -11.06 2.52
CA ALA A 65 -30.98 -10.24 2.30
C ALA A 65 -31.44 -10.35 0.85
N ASN A 66 -32.74 -10.52 0.60
CA ASN A 66 -33.33 -10.63 -0.74
C ASN A 66 -33.05 -9.40 -1.65
N LYS A 67 -32.70 -8.25 -1.06
CA LYS A 67 -32.24 -7.07 -1.79
C LYS A 67 -31.03 -6.48 -1.08
N GLN A 68 -29.89 -6.43 -1.76
CA GLN A 68 -28.75 -5.59 -1.41
C GLN A 68 -28.61 -4.51 -2.49
N ARG A 69 -28.66 -3.22 -2.11
CA ARG A 69 -28.51 -2.10 -3.05
C ARG A 69 -27.07 -1.62 -3.19
N ASN A 70 -26.26 -1.80 -2.15
CA ASN A 70 -24.90 -1.26 -2.06
C ASN A 70 -23.80 -2.34 -2.12
N CYS A 71 -24.16 -3.62 -2.25
CA CYS A 71 -23.22 -4.72 -2.41
C CYS A 71 -23.47 -5.45 -3.73
N LEU A 72 -22.41 -5.94 -4.38
CA LEU A 72 -22.51 -6.77 -5.57
C LEU A 72 -23.31 -8.05 -5.25
N ASN A 73 -24.39 -8.29 -5.98
CA ASN A 73 -25.17 -9.52 -5.88
C ASN A 73 -24.43 -10.65 -6.58
N ILE A 74 -23.58 -11.38 -5.85
CA ILE A 74 -23.01 -12.65 -6.31
C ILE A 74 -23.88 -13.76 -5.72
N SER A 75 -25.10 -13.88 -6.24
CA SER A 75 -26.10 -14.85 -5.77
C SER A 75 -25.87 -16.26 -6.31
N SER A 76 -24.86 -16.47 -7.18
CA SER A 76 -24.56 -17.77 -7.79
C SER A 76 -23.28 -18.45 -7.28
N GLU A 77 -22.31 -17.71 -6.71
CA GLU A 77 -21.01 -18.29 -6.28
C GLU A 77 -20.87 -18.48 -4.76
N SER A 78 -21.82 -18.02 -3.95
CA SER A 78 -21.71 -17.97 -2.48
C SER A 78 -22.34 -19.16 -1.74
N ASN A 79 -22.34 -20.34 -2.35
CA ASN A 79 -22.98 -21.54 -1.76
C ASN A 79 -22.21 -22.12 -0.56
N THR A 80 -20.99 -21.65 -0.30
CA THR A 80 -20.15 -22.10 0.82
C THR A 80 -19.73 -20.92 1.69
N ALA A 81 -19.64 -21.12 3.01
CA ALA A 81 -19.15 -20.09 3.95
C ALA A 81 -17.80 -19.51 3.50
N GLU A 82 -16.87 -20.34 3.02
CA GLU A 82 -15.59 -19.90 2.44
C GLU A 82 -15.80 -18.86 1.32
N SER A 83 -16.57 -19.20 0.30
CA SER A 83 -16.84 -18.30 -0.84
C SER A 83 -17.50 -16.99 -0.41
N TYR A 84 -18.42 -17.05 0.55
CA TYR A 84 -19.09 -15.88 1.11
C TYR A 84 -18.10 -14.92 1.78
N TYR A 85 -17.31 -15.41 2.75
CA TYR A 85 -16.35 -14.55 3.45
C TYR A 85 -15.23 -14.05 2.53
N ARG A 86 -14.84 -14.83 1.51
CA ARG A 86 -13.90 -14.37 0.49
C ARG A 86 -14.44 -13.14 -0.23
N ILE A 87 -15.65 -13.23 -0.77
CA ILE A 87 -16.27 -12.18 -1.60
C ILE A 87 -16.64 -10.94 -0.77
N TYR A 88 -17.25 -11.13 0.39
CA TYR A 88 -17.85 -10.03 1.14
C TYR A 88 -16.93 -9.40 2.20
N VAL A 89 -15.86 -10.08 2.61
CA VAL A 89 -14.96 -9.60 3.66
C VAL A 89 -13.54 -9.46 3.15
N TYR A 90 -12.93 -10.56 2.72
CA TYR A 90 -11.51 -10.59 2.37
C TYR A 90 -11.18 -9.67 1.19
N ASN A 91 -11.95 -9.81 0.12
CA ASN A 91 -11.80 -9.06 -1.12
C ASN A 91 -11.94 -7.54 -0.91
N PRO A 92 -13.06 -7.02 -0.34
CA PRO A 92 -13.21 -5.60 -0.02
C PRO A 92 -12.12 -5.07 0.91
N PHE A 93 -11.70 -5.86 1.89
CA PHE A 93 -10.63 -5.47 2.80
C PHE A 93 -9.30 -5.27 2.07
N LEU A 94 -8.89 -6.22 1.23
CA LEU A 94 -7.68 -6.09 0.42
C LEU A 94 -7.77 -4.90 -0.54
N ASP A 95 -8.91 -4.69 -1.18
CA ASP A 95 -9.12 -3.57 -2.10
C ASP A 95 -8.99 -2.22 -1.37
N SER A 96 -9.57 -2.09 -0.17
CA SER A 96 -9.41 -0.91 0.68
C SER A 96 -7.97 -0.69 1.09
N LEU A 97 -7.28 -1.74 1.56
CA LEU A 97 -5.88 -1.66 1.97
C LEU A 97 -4.97 -1.26 0.81
N LEU A 98 -5.17 -1.84 -0.37
CA LEU A 98 -4.44 -1.47 -1.58
C LEU A 98 -4.68 -0.01 -1.97
N SER A 99 -5.94 0.44 -1.90
CA SER A 99 -6.30 1.83 -2.19
C SER A 99 -5.61 2.80 -1.23
N GLU A 100 -5.63 2.51 0.07
CA GLU A 100 -5.00 3.34 1.10
C GLU A 100 -3.48 3.41 0.94
N ILE A 101 -2.82 2.29 0.66
CA ILE A 101 -1.36 2.27 0.44
C ILE A 101 -1.02 3.06 -0.83
N LYS A 102 -1.77 2.86 -1.93
CA LYS A 102 -1.56 3.63 -3.16
C LYS A 102 -1.77 5.12 -2.96
N TYR A 103 -2.83 5.51 -2.26
CA TYR A 103 -3.14 6.91 -1.97
C TYR A 103 -2.02 7.57 -1.14
N ARG A 104 -1.51 6.89 -0.11
CA ARG A 104 -0.44 7.44 0.74
C ARG A 104 0.89 7.58 -0.01
N PHE A 105 1.22 6.63 -0.86
CA PHE A 105 2.54 6.55 -1.52
C PHE A 105 2.49 6.84 -3.02
N GLU A 106 1.48 7.57 -3.48
CA GLU A 106 1.35 8.01 -4.87
C GLU A 106 2.55 8.89 -5.27
N THR A 107 2.88 8.91 -6.57
CA THR A 107 4.00 9.70 -7.13
C THR A 107 3.97 11.18 -6.74
N LYS A 108 2.77 11.76 -6.60
CA LYS A 108 2.60 13.14 -6.14
C LYS A 108 3.11 13.38 -4.71
N ASN A 109 2.96 12.38 -3.84
CA ASN A 109 3.39 12.44 -2.44
C ASN A 109 4.85 12.00 -2.26
N THR A 110 5.44 11.39 -3.29
CA THR A 110 6.83 10.88 -3.27
C THR A 110 7.78 11.72 -4.11
N ASN A 111 7.31 12.78 -4.80
CA ASN A 111 8.18 13.71 -5.52
C ASN A 111 9.24 14.35 -4.61
N ILE A 112 8.91 14.55 -3.32
CA ILE A 112 9.85 15.06 -2.32
C ILE A 112 11.10 14.18 -2.14
N LEU A 113 11.02 12.89 -2.46
CA LEU A 113 12.16 11.97 -2.37
C LEU A 113 13.27 12.34 -3.34
N ASN A 114 12.94 12.98 -4.47
CA ASN A 114 13.94 13.44 -5.41
C ASN A 114 14.89 14.49 -4.80
N LEU A 115 14.53 15.11 -3.66
CA LEU A 115 15.43 15.99 -2.91
C LEU A 115 16.65 15.26 -2.33
N GLU A 116 16.62 13.93 -2.20
CA GLU A 116 17.80 13.16 -1.78
C GLU A 116 18.99 13.40 -2.72
N GLY A 117 18.73 13.79 -3.98
CA GLY A 117 19.78 14.10 -4.96
C GLY A 117 20.63 15.31 -4.56
N PHE A 118 20.15 16.17 -3.64
CA PHE A 118 20.96 17.26 -3.08
C PHE A 118 21.98 16.78 -2.04
N ILE A 119 21.85 15.53 -1.56
CA ILE A 119 22.83 14.92 -0.68
C ILE A 119 24.02 14.50 -1.56
N PRO A 120 25.26 14.94 -1.26
CA PRO A 120 26.45 14.63 -2.08
C PRO A 120 26.64 13.15 -2.40
N LYS A 121 26.19 12.26 -1.51
CA LYS A 121 26.20 10.80 -1.69
C LYS A 121 25.36 10.32 -2.88
N TYR A 122 24.29 11.03 -3.22
CA TYR A 122 23.28 10.64 -4.21
C TYR A 122 23.19 11.61 -5.41
N CYS A 123 24.05 12.63 -5.50
CA CYS A 123 24.02 13.61 -6.60
C CYS A 123 24.16 13.00 -8.02
N ASN A 124 24.79 11.84 -8.14
CA ASN A 124 25.02 11.20 -9.45
C ASN A 124 23.89 10.26 -9.90
N THR A 125 22.91 9.98 -9.03
CA THR A 125 21.87 8.97 -9.31
C THR A 125 20.56 9.57 -9.79
N ASN A 126 20.29 10.84 -9.45
CA ASN A 126 18.99 11.46 -9.68
C ASN A 126 19.02 12.46 -10.84
N GLU A 127 17.94 12.48 -11.61
CA GLU A 127 17.77 13.43 -12.70
C GLU A 127 17.57 14.84 -12.15
N VAL A 128 18.37 15.80 -12.62
CA VAL A 128 18.30 17.21 -12.21
C VAL A 128 16.90 17.80 -12.41
N SER A 129 16.16 17.38 -13.44
CA SER A 129 14.77 17.79 -13.67
C SER A 129 13.85 17.45 -12.50
N LYS A 130 13.91 16.19 -12.02
CA LYS A 130 13.10 15.72 -10.88
C LYS A 130 13.50 16.41 -9.58
N MET A 131 14.79 16.70 -9.40
CA MET A 131 15.28 17.46 -8.25
C MET A 131 14.72 18.89 -8.23
N LEU A 132 14.73 19.55 -9.38
CA LEU A 132 14.16 20.90 -9.54
C LEU A 132 12.63 20.90 -9.31
N ASP A 133 11.91 19.91 -9.86
CA ASP A 133 10.47 19.77 -9.65
C ASP A 133 10.11 19.59 -8.18
N ALA A 134 10.92 18.86 -7.41
CA ALA A 134 10.74 18.70 -5.98
C ALA A 134 11.10 19.99 -5.21
N ALA A 135 12.15 20.70 -5.63
CA ALA A 135 12.59 21.95 -5.01
C ALA A 135 11.58 23.09 -5.18
N LEU A 136 10.71 23.05 -6.20
CA LEU A 136 9.64 24.03 -6.39
C LEU A 136 8.72 24.16 -5.17
N LEU A 137 8.50 23.06 -4.41
CA LEU A 137 7.69 23.08 -3.19
C LEU A 137 8.28 23.97 -2.08
N PHE A 138 9.61 24.16 -2.08
CA PHE A 138 10.35 24.82 -1.00
C PHE A 138 10.90 26.19 -1.42
N THR A 139 10.37 26.76 -2.51
CA THR A 139 10.82 28.06 -3.05
C THR A 139 10.73 29.20 -2.05
N THR A 140 9.79 29.16 -1.11
CA THR A 140 9.66 30.16 -0.03
C THR A 140 10.70 30.01 1.07
N ASP A 141 11.30 28.83 1.20
CA ASP A 141 12.23 28.48 2.27
C ASP A 141 13.69 28.56 1.81
N LEU A 142 13.92 28.77 0.50
CA LEU A 142 15.26 28.92 -0.06
C LEU A 142 15.87 30.27 0.37
N PRO A 143 17.16 30.29 0.77
CA PRO A 143 17.86 31.54 1.09
C PRO A 143 18.17 32.38 -0.16
N GLY A 144 18.11 31.78 -1.35
CA GLY A 144 18.37 32.41 -2.65
C GLY A 144 17.24 32.19 -3.66
N THR A 145 17.44 32.64 -4.89
CA THR A 145 16.43 32.54 -5.94
C THR A 145 16.43 31.15 -6.58
N PHE A 146 15.26 30.64 -6.99
CA PHE A 146 15.16 29.36 -7.69
C PHE A 146 16.02 29.29 -8.97
N ASP A 147 16.23 30.41 -9.65
CA ASP A 147 17.11 30.49 -10.82
C ASP A 147 18.60 30.30 -10.47
N GLU A 148 19.03 30.70 -9.27
CA GLU A 148 20.40 30.48 -8.77
C GLU A 148 20.61 28.98 -8.54
N LEU A 149 19.68 28.32 -7.85
CA LEU A 149 19.67 26.86 -7.65
C LEU A 149 19.75 26.10 -8.98
N LYS A 150 18.98 26.55 -9.97
CA LYS A 150 18.98 25.98 -11.31
C LYS A 150 20.29 26.20 -12.05
N GLY A 151 20.99 27.30 -11.77
CA GLY A 151 22.33 27.59 -12.28
C GLY A 151 23.36 26.63 -11.70
N GLU A 152 23.37 26.45 -10.38
CA GLU A 152 24.32 25.57 -9.69
C GLU A 152 24.23 24.11 -10.14
N LEU A 153 23.02 23.58 -10.27
CA LEU A 153 22.78 22.18 -10.66
C LEU A 153 23.08 21.87 -12.14
N LYS A 154 23.30 22.89 -12.98
CA LYS A 154 23.62 22.74 -14.41
C LYS A 154 25.12 22.77 -14.72
N THR A 155 25.95 23.00 -13.70
CA THR A 155 27.41 23.09 -13.81
C THR A 155 28.04 21.71 -13.74
#